data_AF-A0A1F5ISV8-F1
#
_entry.id   AF-A0A1F5ISV8-F1
#
_cell.length_a   1.000
_cell.length_b   1.000
_cell.length_c   1.000
_cell.angle_alpha   90.00
_cell.angle_beta   90.00
_cell.angle_gamma   90.00
#
_symmetry.space_group_name_H-M   'P 1'
#
loop_
_entity.id
_entity.type
_entity.pdbx_description
1 polymer ?
#
loop_
_entity_poly.entity_id
_entity_poly.type
_entity_poly.pdbx_seq_one_letter_code
_entity_poly.pdbx_strand_id
1 'polypeptide(L)'
;MFEAKSIRTIDYSEGQKPPPVFETQTRQVFWEAFHEWFIYTPFTRNLARTYIPSYQAISESEHRYPVDIYLDFKSFNVIVHPLAEQLKWIFTAAGGNIVGKRILDLGCGSNGNTIDSKEFGALFRPWLCRTLLELGAEPIGVDFGDLNGEKFEAHSRDLSLPESLNFVPDDSVDIIHSRALHTSPQLSELRVESGHLMEILNPQIMRILKPQGVFLFSKDF
;
A
#
# COMPACT_ATOMS: atom_id res chain seq x y z
N MET A 1 25.00 13.52 22.57
CA MET A 1 25.26 13.83 21.15
C MET A 1 24.55 12.72 20.38
N PHE A 2 23.33 12.97 19.89
CA PHE A 2 22.61 11.97 19.10
C PHE A 2 23.23 11.98 17.69
N GLU A 3 23.81 10.87 17.26
CA GLU A 3 24.16 10.69 15.85
C GLU A 3 22.87 10.80 15.04
N ALA A 4 22.86 11.70 14.06
CA ALA A 4 21.74 11.80 13.13
C ALA A 4 21.67 10.50 12.34
N LYS A 5 20.67 9.67 12.64
CA LYS A 5 20.36 8.45 11.90
C LYS A 5 20.07 8.84 10.45
N SER A 6 20.90 8.38 9.52
CA SER A 6 20.63 8.58 8.10
C SER A 6 19.51 7.64 7.67
N ILE A 7 18.41 8.18 7.17
CA ILE A 7 17.34 7.38 6.59
C ILE A 7 17.69 7.08 5.13
N ARG A 8 17.52 5.83 4.73
CA ARG A 8 17.48 5.48 3.31
C ARG A 8 16.10 5.84 2.75
N THR A 9 16.04 6.92 1.99
CA THR A 9 14.81 7.37 1.33
C THR A 9 14.82 6.99 -0.14
N ILE A 10 13.69 6.52 -0.67
CA ILE A 10 13.50 6.30 -2.11
C ILE A 10 12.27 7.08 -2.54
N ASP A 11 12.50 8.03 -3.46
CA ASP A 11 11.46 8.74 -4.19
C ASP A 11 11.10 7.92 -5.43
N TYR A 12 9.86 7.44 -5.53
CA TYR A 12 9.40 6.63 -6.66
C TYR A 12 8.33 7.31 -7.51
N SER A 13 8.41 8.63 -7.61
CA SER A 13 7.55 9.43 -8.49
C SER A 13 7.54 8.95 -9.95
N GLU A 14 6.47 9.25 -10.69
CA GLU A 14 6.20 8.73 -12.03
C GLU A 14 7.38 8.99 -12.98
N GLY A 15 7.82 7.92 -13.68
CA GLY A 15 8.98 7.97 -14.58
C GLY A 15 10.32 7.60 -13.93
N GLN A 16 10.41 7.42 -12.62
CA GLN A 16 11.60 6.88 -11.96
C GLN A 16 11.77 5.38 -12.27
N LYS A 17 13.00 4.96 -12.57
CA LYS A 17 13.34 3.53 -12.72
C LYS A 17 13.68 2.94 -11.34
N PRO A 18 13.20 1.73 -11.03
CA PRO A 18 13.63 1.04 -9.82
C PRO A 18 15.16 0.84 -9.85
N PRO A 19 15.85 0.88 -8.69
CA PRO A 19 17.27 0.65 -8.63
C PRO A 19 17.65 -0.72 -9.26
N PRO A 20 18.87 -0.84 -9.80
CA PRO A 20 19.30 -1.96 -10.66
C PRO A 20 19.22 -3.36 -9.99
N VAL A 21 19.04 -3.42 -8.68
CA VAL A 21 18.77 -4.65 -7.91
C VAL A 21 17.51 -5.40 -8.41
N PHE A 22 16.63 -4.74 -9.17
CA PHE A 22 15.38 -5.30 -9.67
C PHE A 22 15.45 -5.92 -11.08
N GLU A 23 16.59 -5.89 -11.78
CA GLU A 23 16.58 -5.97 -13.26
C GLU A 23 16.46 -7.35 -13.93
N THR A 24 16.55 -8.50 -13.25
CA THR A 24 16.37 -9.78 -13.98
C THR A 24 15.71 -10.89 -13.17
N GLN A 25 16.26 -11.31 -12.04
CA GLN A 25 15.67 -12.40 -11.25
C GLN A 25 14.45 -11.96 -10.45
N THR A 26 14.52 -10.80 -9.80
CA THR A 26 13.45 -10.27 -8.96
C THR A 26 12.23 -9.86 -9.78
N ARG A 27 12.42 -9.39 -11.01
CA ARG A 27 11.34 -9.04 -11.93
C ARG A 27 10.51 -10.24 -12.35
N GLN A 28 11.17 -11.35 -12.68
CA GLN A 28 10.49 -12.57 -13.10
C GLN A 28 9.78 -13.22 -11.92
N VAL A 29 10.42 -13.33 -10.76
CA VAL A 29 9.80 -13.85 -9.53
C VAL A 29 8.64 -12.97 -9.08
N PHE A 30 8.79 -11.64 -9.14
CA PHE A 30 7.69 -10.71 -8.87
C PHE A 30 6.55 -10.90 -9.87
N TRP A 31 6.83 -10.99 -11.16
CA TRP A 31 5.79 -11.10 -12.18
C TRP A 31 5.08 -12.46 -12.15
N GLU A 32 5.79 -13.55 -11.89
CA GLU A 32 5.24 -14.89 -11.72
C GLU A 32 4.42 -14.99 -10.43
N ALA A 33 4.95 -14.49 -9.30
CA ALA A 33 4.20 -14.44 -8.05
C ALA A 33 2.99 -13.50 -8.15
N PHE A 34 3.14 -12.35 -8.81
CA PHE A 34 2.05 -11.40 -9.05
C PHE A 34 1.02 -12.01 -10.00
N HIS A 35 1.40 -12.67 -11.10
CA HIS A 35 0.43 -13.30 -12.00
C HIS A 35 -0.31 -14.47 -11.35
N GLU A 36 0.40 -15.36 -10.65
CA GLU A 36 -0.25 -16.49 -9.96
C GLU A 36 -1.15 -15.99 -8.83
N TRP A 37 -0.66 -15.04 -8.01
CA TRP A 37 -1.46 -14.42 -6.96
C TRP A 37 -2.67 -13.66 -7.55
N PHE A 38 -2.46 -12.87 -8.61
CA PHE A 38 -3.51 -12.08 -9.25
C PHE A 38 -4.56 -12.95 -9.95
N ILE A 39 -4.20 -14.09 -10.54
CA ILE A 39 -5.19 -14.93 -11.22
C ILE A 39 -5.97 -15.80 -10.21
N TYR A 40 -5.35 -16.24 -9.12
CA TYR A 40 -5.91 -17.34 -8.30
C TYR A 40 -6.41 -16.96 -6.90
N THR A 41 -6.15 -15.74 -6.42
CA THR A 41 -6.53 -15.35 -5.06
C THR A 41 -8.00 -15.00 -4.90
N PRO A 42 -8.56 -15.18 -3.68
CA PRO A 42 -9.84 -14.60 -3.31
C PRO A 42 -9.89 -13.08 -3.49
N PHE A 43 -8.74 -12.40 -3.43
CA PHE A 43 -8.59 -10.96 -3.63
C PHE A 43 -9.07 -10.51 -5.01
N THR A 44 -8.53 -11.08 -6.10
CA THR A 44 -8.96 -10.69 -7.46
C THR A 44 -10.36 -11.17 -7.79
N ARG A 45 -10.80 -12.30 -7.22
CA ARG A 45 -12.21 -12.72 -7.31
C ARG A 45 -13.15 -11.74 -6.62
N ASN A 46 -12.77 -11.19 -5.46
CA ASN A 46 -13.56 -10.17 -4.77
C ASN A 46 -13.53 -8.82 -5.49
N LEU A 47 -12.38 -8.42 -6.05
CA LEU A 47 -12.26 -7.21 -6.87
C LEU A 47 -13.13 -7.34 -8.13
N ALA A 48 -13.04 -8.48 -8.83
CA ALA A 48 -13.90 -8.81 -9.96
C ALA A 48 -15.38 -8.85 -9.57
N ARG A 49 -15.77 -9.46 -8.44
CA ARG A 49 -17.17 -9.44 -7.95
C ARG A 49 -17.69 -8.03 -7.63
N THR A 50 -16.83 -7.17 -7.10
CA THR A 50 -17.21 -5.81 -6.69
C THR A 50 -17.38 -4.89 -7.89
N TYR A 51 -16.61 -5.10 -8.97
CA TYR A 51 -16.51 -4.17 -10.10
C TYR A 51 -16.98 -4.72 -11.45
N ILE A 52 -17.24 -6.03 -11.55
CA ILE A 52 -17.74 -6.67 -12.78
C ILE A 52 -19.12 -7.28 -12.48
N PRO A 53 -20.23 -6.59 -12.79
CA PRO A 53 -21.59 -7.10 -12.56
C PRO A 53 -21.86 -8.48 -13.18
N SER A 54 -21.17 -8.83 -14.27
CA SER A 54 -21.30 -10.13 -14.95
C SER A 54 -20.52 -11.28 -14.28
N TYR A 55 -19.64 -11.01 -13.30
CA TYR A 55 -18.85 -12.06 -12.65
C TYR A 55 -19.72 -13.00 -11.80
N GLN A 56 -20.84 -12.53 -11.23
CA GLN A 56 -21.77 -13.39 -10.51
C GLN A 56 -22.38 -14.48 -11.40
N ALA A 57 -22.69 -14.16 -12.68
CA ALA A 57 -23.31 -15.09 -13.61
C ALA A 57 -22.38 -16.23 -14.09
N ILE A 58 -21.06 -16.03 -14.02
CA ILE A 58 -20.07 -17.00 -14.51
C ILE A 58 -19.65 -17.99 -13.41
N SER A 59 -19.77 -17.60 -12.13
CA SER A 59 -19.29 -18.43 -11.01
C SER A 59 -20.17 -19.62 -10.64
N GLU A 60 -21.36 -19.76 -11.26
CA GLU A 60 -22.31 -20.85 -11.00
C GLU A 60 -22.17 -22.03 -11.98
N SER A 61 -21.37 -21.92 -13.05
CA SER A 61 -21.08 -23.07 -13.93
C SER A 61 -19.76 -23.73 -13.53
N GLU A 62 -19.82 -24.96 -13.00
CA GLU A 62 -18.69 -25.80 -12.58
C GLU A 62 -17.80 -26.30 -13.74
N HIS A 63 -17.32 -25.42 -14.63
CA HIS A 63 -16.38 -25.82 -15.68
C HIS A 63 -15.07 -25.05 -15.57
N ARG A 64 -14.00 -25.82 -15.29
CA ARG A 64 -12.60 -25.43 -15.43
C ARG A 64 -12.33 -25.02 -16.89
N TYR A 65 -12.45 -23.73 -17.17
CA TYR A 65 -11.84 -23.09 -18.34
C TYR A 65 -11.04 -21.86 -17.87
N PRO A 66 -9.95 -21.52 -18.58
CA PRO A 66 -9.16 -20.34 -18.26
C PRO A 66 -10.11 -19.15 -18.37
N VAL A 67 -10.33 -18.48 -17.24
CA VAL A 67 -11.23 -17.34 -17.22
C VAL A 67 -10.49 -16.23 -17.94
N ASP A 68 -10.78 -16.06 -19.23
CA ASP A 68 -10.60 -14.78 -19.92
C ASP A 68 -11.57 -13.81 -19.26
N ILE A 69 -11.21 -13.36 -18.05
CA ILE A 69 -11.90 -12.29 -17.36
C ILE A 69 -11.61 -11.05 -18.21
N TYR A 70 -12.56 -10.70 -19.07
CA TYR A 70 -12.71 -9.33 -19.53
C TYR A 70 -13.04 -8.48 -18.29
N LEU A 71 -12.00 -8.16 -17.51
CA LEU A 71 -12.01 -7.04 -16.59
C LEU A 71 -12.37 -5.82 -17.43
N ASP A 72 -13.34 -5.04 -16.97
CA ASP A 72 -13.51 -3.70 -17.52
C ASP A 72 -12.15 -3.00 -17.46
N PHE A 73 -11.55 -2.80 -18.64
CA PHE A 73 -10.17 -2.32 -18.81
C PHE A 73 -9.94 -0.99 -18.08
N LYS A 74 -11.00 -0.20 -17.88
CA LYS A 74 -10.95 1.03 -17.09
C LYS A 74 -10.75 0.75 -15.60
N SER A 75 -11.57 -0.10 -15.00
CA SER A 75 -11.44 -0.47 -13.58
C SER A 75 -10.13 -1.21 -13.28
N PHE A 76 -9.64 -2.00 -14.23
CA PHE A 76 -8.33 -2.67 -14.18
C PHE A 76 -7.17 -1.66 -14.05
N ASN A 77 -7.11 -0.67 -14.94
CA ASN A 77 -6.03 0.30 -14.96
C ASN A 77 -6.01 1.22 -13.73
N VAL A 78 -7.16 1.51 -13.12
CA VAL A 78 -7.24 2.50 -12.04
C VAL A 78 -6.82 1.91 -10.67
N ILE A 79 -7.04 0.62 -10.41
CA ILE A 79 -6.66 0.00 -9.12
C ILE A 79 -5.40 -0.85 -9.23
N VAL A 80 -5.31 -1.69 -10.26
CA VAL A 80 -4.27 -2.73 -10.35
C VAL A 80 -2.92 -2.12 -10.68
N HIS A 81 -2.89 -1.14 -11.57
CA HIS A 81 -1.63 -0.51 -11.99
C HIS A 81 -0.97 0.27 -10.84
N PRO A 82 -1.68 1.15 -10.07
CA PRO A 82 -1.07 1.82 -8.93
C PRO A 82 -0.63 0.84 -7.83
N LEU A 83 -1.39 -0.22 -7.57
CA LEU A 83 -1.03 -1.23 -6.57
C LEU A 83 0.22 -2.02 -6.99
N ALA A 84 0.30 -2.44 -8.26
CA ALA A 84 1.45 -3.17 -8.79
C ALA A 84 2.74 -2.33 -8.73
N GLU A 85 2.66 -1.04 -9.05
CA GLU A 85 3.80 -0.14 -8.93
C GLU A 85 4.24 0.04 -7.47
N GLN A 86 3.31 0.23 -6.53
CA GLN A 86 3.64 0.28 -5.08
C GLN A 86 4.37 -0.99 -4.62
N LEU A 87 3.84 -2.16 -4.98
CA LEU A 87 4.42 -3.45 -4.60
C LEU A 87 5.82 -3.63 -5.17
N LYS A 88 6.05 -3.27 -6.43
CA LYS A 88 7.37 -3.33 -7.07
C LYS A 88 8.43 -2.56 -6.28
N TRP A 89 8.11 -1.35 -5.79
CA TRP A 89 9.03 -0.56 -4.98
C TRP A 89 9.25 -1.15 -3.60
N ILE A 90 8.20 -1.69 -2.97
CA ILE A 90 8.30 -2.38 -1.69
C ILE A 90 9.17 -3.64 -1.80
N PHE A 91 8.97 -4.47 -2.83
CA PHE A 91 9.83 -5.64 -3.08
C PHE A 91 11.28 -5.23 -3.33
N THR A 92 11.50 -4.13 -4.04
CA THR A 92 12.85 -3.60 -4.26
C THR A 92 13.49 -3.19 -2.94
N ALA A 93 12.77 -2.45 -2.09
CA ALA A 93 13.24 -2.04 -0.77
C ALA A 93 13.48 -3.24 0.16
N ALA A 94 12.67 -4.29 0.03
CA ALA A 94 12.80 -5.54 0.76
C ALA A 94 13.95 -6.44 0.26
N GLY A 95 14.65 -6.06 -0.82
CA GLY A 95 15.70 -6.88 -1.42
C GLY A 95 15.16 -8.17 -2.07
N GLY A 96 13.91 -8.14 -2.54
CA GLY A 96 13.25 -9.26 -3.21
C GLY A 96 12.54 -10.25 -2.28
N ASN A 97 12.66 -10.11 -0.95
CA ASN A 97 11.95 -10.96 0.01
C ASN A 97 11.15 -10.15 1.03
N ILE A 98 9.82 -10.26 0.95
CA ILE A 98 8.87 -9.51 1.77
C ILE A 98 8.34 -10.29 2.97
N VAL A 99 8.58 -11.59 3.04
CA VAL A 99 8.04 -12.47 4.10
C VAL A 99 8.61 -12.06 5.45
N GLY A 100 7.73 -11.86 6.44
CA GLY A 100 8.07 -11.43 7.79
C GLY A 100 8.59 -9.99 7.89
N LYS A 101 8.54 -9.19 6.80
CA LYS A 101 8.90 -7.78 6.84
C LYS A 101 7.79 -6.99 7.49
N ARG A 102 8.13 -6.15 8.47
CA ARG A 102 7.20 -5.25 9.13
C ARG A 102 7.10 -3.96 8.33
N ILE A 103 5.94 -3.70 7.74
CA ILE A 103 5.75 -2.63 6.74
C ILE A 103 4.64 -1.69 7.21
N LEU A 104 4.97 -0.41 7.37
CA LEU A 104 4.00 0.62 7.74
C LEU A 104 3.49 1.34 6.49
N ASP A 105 2.17 1.34 6.28
CA ASP A 105 1.51 2.07 5.20
C ASP A 105 0.75 3.27 5.76
N LEU A 106 1.25 4.48 5.48
CA LEU A 106 0.71 5.75 5.92
C LEU A 106 -0.35 6.25 4.93
N GLY A 107 -1.56 6.51 5.43
CA GLY A 107 -2.71 6.83 4.60
C GLY A 107 -3.16 5.60 3.81
N CYS A 108 -3.23 4.44 4.45
CA CYS A 108 -3.47 3.17 3.75
C CYS A 108 -4.84 3.07 3.07
N GLY A 109 -5.74 4.02 3.28
CA GLY A 109 -7.14 3.92 2.90
C GLY A 109 -7.98 3.20 3.96
N SER A 110 -9.29 3.25 3.83
CA SER A 110 -10.25 2.82 4.85
C SER A 110 -11.53 2.20 4.27
N ASN A 111 -12.31 1.52 5.10
CA ASN A 111 -13.57 0.87 4.71
C ASN A 111 -14.76 1.83 4.65
N GLY A 112 -14.61 3.07 5.11
CA GLY A 112 -15.70 4.01 5.25
C GLY A 112 -15.34 5.26 6.05
N ASN A 113 -16.33 6.15 6.20
CA ASN A 113 -16.29 7.38 7.02
C ASN A 113 -15.30 8.48 6.58
N THR A 114 -14.69 8.36 5.41
CA THR A 114 -13.91 9.43 4.74
C THR A 114 -14.58 9.86 3.45
N ILE A 115 -14.27 11.05 2.95
CA ILE A 115 -14.67 11.49 1.60
C ILE A 115 -14.14 10.52 0.56
N ASP A 116 -12.88 10.10 0.72
CA ASP A 116 -12.21 9.07 -0.07
C ASP A 116 -13.07 7.80 -0.21
N SER A 117 -13.56 7.26 0.90
CA SER A 117 -14.41 6.06 0.91
C SER A 117 -15.83 6.28 0.37
N LYS A 118 -16.38 7.50 0.50
CA LYS A 118 -17.76 7.82 0.11
C LYS A 118 -17.89 8.18 -1.36
N GLU A 119 -16.91 8.90 -1.90
CA GLU A 119 -16.94 9.42 -3.27
C GLU A 119 -16.18 8.52 -4.24
N PHE A 120 -15.11 7.90 -3.78
CA PHE A 120 -14.22 7.07 -4.61
C PHE A 120 -14.29 5.58 -4.25
N GLY A 121 -15.08 5.24 -3.21
CA GLY A 121 -15.50 3.89 -2.90
C GLY A 121 -14.31 2.96 -2.65
N ALA A 122 -14.25 1.87 -3.43
CA ALA A 122 -13.20 0.89 -3.28
C ALA A 122 -11.83 1.30 -3.86
N LEU A 123 -11.65 2.52 -4.39
CA LEU A 123 -10.31 3.02 -4.77
C LEU A 123 -9.40 3.28 -3.56
N PHE A 124 -9.98 3.74 -2.45
CA PHE A 124 -9.26 4.13 -1.24
C PHE A 124 -9.48 3.12 -0.10
N ARG A 125 -9.58 1.84 -0.45
CA ARG A 125 -9.55 0.75 0.53
C ARG A 125 -8.10 0.34 0.82
N PRO A 126 -7.82 -0.32 1.95
CA PRO A 126 -6.48 -0.76 2.35
C PRO A 126 -5.97 -1.97 1.55
N TRP A 127 -5.97 -1.86 0.22
CA TRP A 127 -5.60 -2.94 -0.67
C TRP A 127 -4.12 -3.28 -0.57
N LEU A 128 -3.25 -2.30 -0.37
CA LEU A 128 -1.83 -2.55 -0.20
C LEU A 128 -1.58 -3.40 1.05
N CYS A 129 -2.07 -2.97 2.22
CA CYS A 129 -1.98 -3.76 3.46
C CYS A 129 -2.56 -5.17 3.33
N ARG A 130 -3.74 -5.32 2.72
CA ARG A 130 -4.35 -6.65 2.49
C ARG A 130 -3.45 -7.53 1.62
N THR A 131 -2.89 -6.97 0.56
CA THR A 131 -1.99 -7.68 -0.36
C THR A 131 -0.70 -8.08 0.35
N LEU A 132 -0.09 -7.17 1.11
CA LEU A 132 1.12 -7.43 1.88
C LEU A 132 0.93 -8.57 2.88
N LEU A 133 -0.23 -8.61 3.56
CA LEU A 133 -0.57 -9.69 4.48
C LEU A 133 -0.65 -11.04 3.76
N GLU A 134 -1.32 -11.09 2.59
CA GLU A 134 -1.40 -12.31 1.79
C GLU A 134 -0.04 -12.78 1.26
N LEU A 135 0.89 -11.85 1.02
CA LEU A 135 2.27 -12.13 0.61
C LEU A 135 3.18 -12.52 1.79
N GLY A 136 2.64 -12.64 3.00
CA GLY A 136 3.38 -13.09 4.18
C GLY A 136 4.19 -12.01 4.88
N ALA A 137 3.98 -10.73 4.57
CA ALA A 137 4.52 -9.61 5.33
C ALA A 137 3.71 -9.38 6.63
N GLU A 138 4.17 -8.44 7.45
CA GLU A 138 3.50 -7.97 8.66
C GLU A 138 3.10 -6.49 8.50
N PRO A 139 2.00 -6.19 7.78
CA PRO A 139 1.60 -4.82 7.51
C PRO A 139 0.97 -4.16 8.74
N ILE A 140 1.29 -2.87 8.90
CA ILE A 140 0.65 -1.92 9.82
C ILE A 140 -0.01 -0.86 8.93
N GLY A 141 -1.34 -0.76 8.97
CA GLY A 141 -2.08 0.27 8.23
C GLY A 141 -2.51 1.41 9.13
N VAL A 142 -2.30 2.65 8.69
CA VAL A 142 -2.77 3.85 9.39
C VAL A 142 -3.54 4.73 8.42
N ASP A 143 -4.76 5.09 8.79
CA ASP A 143 -5.62 5.99 8.02
C ASP A 143 -6.49 6.81 8.96
N PHE A 144 -7.06 7.92 8.49
CA PHE A 144 -8.02 8.69 9.28
C PHE A 144 -9.37 7.95 9.41
N GLY A 145 -9.75 7.18 8.39
CA GLY A 145 -11.04 6.51 8.30
C GLY A 145 -11.15 5.20 9.09
N ASP A 146 -12.29 4.52 8.89
CA ASP A 146 -12.60 3.29 9.59
C ASP A 146 -11.80 2.09 9.06
N LEU A 147 -11.07 1.44 9.96
CA LEU A 147 -10.25 0.24 9.69
C LEU A 147 -10.74 -0.99 10.46
N ASN A 148 -11.92 -0.95 11.06
CA ASN A 148 -12.46 -2.10 11.80
C ASN A 148 -12.65 -3.32 10.89
N GLY A 149 -12.31 -4.50 11.42
CA GLY A 149 -12.46 -5.78 10.74
C GLY A 149 -11.31 -6.16 9.80
N GLU A 150 -10.28 -5.32 9.66
CA GLU A 150 -9.05 -5.73 8.98
C GLU A 150 -8.33 -6.85 9.72
N LYS A 151 -7.65 -7.71 8.94
CA LYS A 151 -6.90 -8.86 9.47
C LYS A 151 -5.44 -8.55 9.79
N PHE A 152 -4.99 -7.34 9.46
CA PHE A 152 -3.68 -6.82 9.77
C PHE A 152 -3.74 -5.83 10.94
N GLU A 153 -2.59 -5.39 11.45
CA GLU A 153 -2.55 -4.38 12.50
C GLU A 153 -2.99 -3.03 11.95
N ALA A 154 -4.15 -2.53 12.39
CA ALA A 154 -4.77 -1.36 11.79
C ALA A 154 -5.12 -0.30 12.84
N HIS A 155 -4.82 0.97 12.55
CA HIS A 155 -5.02 2.08 13.47
C HIS A 155 -5.70 3.27 12.78
N SER A 156 -6.90 3.62 13.22
CA SER A 156 -7.58 4.84 12.80
C SER A 156 -7.00 6.04 13.57
N ARG A 157 -6.16 6.86 12.92
CA ARG A 157 -5.43 7.99 13.54
C ARG A 157 -5.34 9.18 12.61
N ASP A 158 -5.35 10.37 13.20
CA ASP A 158 -5.02 11.61 12.49
C ASP A 158 -3.49 11.77 12.41
N LEU A 159 -2.94 11.57 11.21
CA LEU A 159 -1.51 11.69 10.95
C LEU A 159 -1.00 13.14 11.00
N SER A 160 -1.89 14.14 11.01
CA SER A 160 -1.52 15.55 11.17
C SER A 160 -1.22 15.94 12.62
N LEU A 161 -1.40 15.03 13.58
CA LEU A 161 -1.10 15.28 14.98
C LEU A 161 0.31 14.79 15.36
N PRO A 162 1.01 15.49 16.27
CA PRO A 162 2.17 14.94 16.95
C PRO A 162 1.82 13.61 17.63
N GLU A 163 2.80 12.71 17.72
CA GLU A 163 2.65 11.40 18.38
C GLU A 163 1.62 10.46 17.74
N SER A 164 1.15 10.77 16.53
CA SER A 164 0.24 9.93 15.74
C SER A 164 0.76 8.50 15.51
N LEU A 165 2.06 8.25 15.65
CA LEU A 165 2.72 6.95 15.52
C LEU A 165 3.32 6.42 16.84
N ASN A 166 2.91 6.94 18.02
CA ASN A 166 3.48 6.54 19.32
C ASN A 166 3.24 5.06 19.71
N PHE A 167 2.24 4.42 19.10
CA PHE A 167 1.95 3.00 19.27
C PHE A 167 2.96 2.10 18.56
N VAL A 168 3.71 2.63 17.58
CA VAL A 168 4.75 1.89 16.87
C VAL A 168 6.06 1.96 17.68
N PRO A 169 6.67 0.82 18.05
CA PRO A 169 7.93 0.81 18.77
C PRO A 169 9.09 1.38 17.97
N ASP A 170 10.10 1.90 18.67
CA ASP A 170 11.36 2.36 18.09
C ASP A 170 12.06 1.23 17.32
N ASP A 171 12.73 1.57 16.22
CA ASP A 171 13.53 0.63 15.41
C ASP A 171 12.80 -0.68 15.03
N SER A 172 11.50 -0.63 14.80
CA SER A 172 10.67 -1.84 14.60
C SER A 172 10.23 -2.04 13.15
N VAL A 173 10.24 -1.01 12.31
CA VAL A 173 9.70 -1.05 10.95
C VAL A 173 10.80 -1.23 9.91
N ASP A 174 10.66 -2.20 9.01
CA ASP A 174 11.60 -2.42 7.90
C ASP A 174 11.38 -1.43 6.76
N ILE A 175 10.12 -1.16 6.41
CA ILE A 175 9.74 -0.29 5.29
C ILE A 175 8.57 0.58 5.71
N ILE A 176 8.67 1.88 5.46
CA ILE A 176 7.55 2.82 5.59
C ILE A 176 7.16 3.26 4.17
N HIS A 177 5.87 3.24 3.87
CA HIS A 177 5.30 3.61 2.59
C HIS A 177 4.26 4.71 2.78
N SER A 178 4.23 5.74 1.92
CA SER A 178 3.35 6.90 2.10
C SER A 178 2.68 7.42 0.82
N ARG A 179 2.46 6.59 -0.21
CA ARG A 179 1.90 7.06 -1.49
C ARG A 179 0.57 7.78 -1.31
N ALA A 180 -0.38 7.06 -0.71
CA ALA A 180 -1.77 7.48 -0.65
C ALA A 180 -2.00 8.67 0.30
N LEU A 181 -1.05 8.91 1.20
CA LEU A 181 -1.06 10.08 2.09
C LEU A 181 -1.09 11.40 1.32
N HIS A 182 -0.29 11.52 0.25
CA HIS A 182 -0.17 12.76 -0.52
C HIS A 182 -1.24 12.93 -1.59
N THR A 183 -1.86 11.84 -2.01
CA THR A 183 -2.92 11.84 -3.05
C THR A 183 -4.32 11.79 -2.48
N SER A 184 -4.49 11.83 -1.15
CA SER A 184 -5.79 11.72 -0.49
C SER A 184 -6.60 13.03 -0.60
N PRO A 185 -7.81 12.99 -1.19
CA PRO A 185 -8.75 14.10 -1.12
C PRO A 185 -9.05 14.54 0.32
N GLN A 186 -9.11 13.59 1.26
CA GLN A 186 -9.31 13.86 2.68
C GLN A 186 -8.24 14.80 3.28
N LEU A 187 -6.99 14.77 2.77
CA LEU A 187 -5.94 15.68 3.23
C LEU A 187 -6.26 17.15 2.90
N SER A 188 -6.91 17.40 1.76
CA SER A 188 -7.32 18.75 1.34
C SER A 188 -8.38 19.34 2.29
N GLU A 189 -9.28 18.48 2.79
CA GLU A 189 -10.33 18.87 3.73
C GLU A 189 -9.79 19.18 5.13
N LEU A 190 -8.73 18.47 5.55
CA LEU A 190 -8.02 18.78 6.78
C LEU A 190 -7.23 20.10 6.69
N ARG A 191 -7.12 20.71 5.50
CA ARG A 191 -6.36 21.94 5.23
C ARG A 191 -4.90 21.87 5.70
N VAL A 192 -4.35 20.67 5.69
CA VAL A 192 -2.95 20.42 6.05
C VAL A 192 -2.12 20.44 4.78
N GLU A 193 -1.15 21.34 4.70
CA GLU A 193 -0.19 21.33 3.61
C GLU A 193 0.72 20.10 3.73
N SER A 194 0.96 19.39 2.63
CA SER A 194 1.82 18.19 2.64
C SER A 194 3.22 18.43 3.20
N GLY A 195 3.77 19.64 3.03
CA GLY A 195 5.03 20.04 3.65
C GLY A 195 4.97 20.02 5.18
N HIS A 196 3.92 20.60 5.74
CA HIS A 196 3.70 20.62 7.19
C HIS A 196 3.43 19.22 7.76
N LEU A 197 2.69 18.38 7.03
CA LEU A 197 2.47 16.99 7.43
C LEU A 197 3.80 16.23 7.58
N MET A 198 4.73 16.41 6.63
CA MET A 198 6.03 15.75 6.71
C MET A 198 6.92 16.31 7.83
N GLU A 199 6.80 17.59 8.20
CA GLU A 199 7.48 18.14 9.39
C GLU A 199 7.04 17.41 10.67
N ILE A 200 5.76 17.05 10.77
CA ILE A 200 5.19 16.32 11.91
C ILE A 200 5.56 14.84 11.89
N LEU A 201 5.56 14.22 10.71
CA LEU A 201 5.82 12.78 10.56
C LEU A 201 7.31 12.43 10.59
N ASN A 202 8.20 13.28 10.07
CA ASN A 202 9.63 12.97 9.94
C ASN A 202 10.30 12.54 11.25
N PRO A 203 10.11 13.24 12.40
CA PRO A 203 10.68 12.79 13.68
C PRO A 203 10.20 11.40 14.10
N GLN A 204 8.93 11.10 13.83
CA GLN A 204 8.30 9.83 14.17
C GLN A 204 8.79 8.71 13.26
N ILE A 205 8.90 8.98 11.96
CA ILE A 205 9.48 8.09 10.93
C ILE A 205 10.92 7.71 11.30
N MET A 206 11.76 8.69 11.67
CA MET A 206 13.15 8.45 12.09
C MET A 206 13.24 7.52 13.30
N ARG A 207 12.32 7.68 14.26
CA ARG A 207 12.27 6.89 15.49
C ARG A 207 11.90 5.42 15.21
N ILE A 208 10.87 5.18 14.40
CA ILE A 208 10.28 3.85 14.25
C ILE A 208 10.96 2.99 13.18
N LEU A 209 11.57 3.60 12.17
CA LEU A 209 12.24 2.89 11.08
C LEU A 209 13.48 2.18 11.62
N LYS A 210 13.78 0.95 11.21
CA LYS A 210 15.06 0.28 11.57
C LYS A 210 16.27 1.05 11.02
N PRO A 211 17.48 0.85 11.56
CA PRO A 211 18.71 1.46 11.02
C PRO A 211 18.95 1.18 9.53
N GLN A 212 18.54 0.00 9.04
CA GLN A 212 18.64 -0.39 7.64
C GLN A 212 17.30 -0.27 6.89
N GLY A 213 16.29 0.31 7.54
CA GLY A 213 14.96 0.44 6.99
C GLY A 213 14.90 1.46 5.85
N VAL A 214 13.86 1.36 5.05
CA VAL A 214 13.64 2.23 3.89
C VAL A 214 12.36 3.03 4.06
N PHE A 215 12.44 4.33 3.84
CA PHE A 215 11.25 5.17 3.66
C PHE A 215 10.97 5.38 2.17
N LEU A 216 9.86 4.82 1.71
CA LEU A 216 9.32 4.94 0.36
C LEU A 216 8.29 6.06 0.33
N PHE A 217 8.55 7.09 -0.45
CA PHE A 217 7.62 8.21 -0.64
C PHE A 217 7.52 8.58 -2.13
N SER A 218 6.43 9.25 -2.50
CA SER A 218 6.23 9.85 -3.82
C SER A 218 5.90 11.32 -3.64
N LYS A 219 6.43 12.17 -4.52
CA LYS A 219 6.17 13.60 -4.56
C LYS A 219 5.11 13.98 -5.60
N ASP A 220 4.53 13.00 -6.29
CA ASP A 220 3.51 13.28 -7.30
C ASP A 220 2.24 13.76 -6.61
N PHE A 221 1.79 14.94 -7.04
CA PHE A 221 0.53 15.59 -6.68
C PHE A 221 -0.43 15.50 -7.87
#